data_AF-A0A2V7RYR8-F1
#
_entry.id   AF-A0A2V7RYR8-F1
#
_cell.length_a   1.000
_cell.length_b   1.000
_cell.length_c   1.000
_cell.angle_alpha   90.00
_cell.angle_beta   90.00
_cell.angle_gamma   90.00
#
_symmetry.space_group_name_H-M   'P 1'
#
loop_
_entity.id
_entity.type
_entity.pdbx_description
1 polymer ?
#
loop_
_entity_poly.entity_id
_entity_poly.type
_entity_poly.pdbx_seq_one_letter_code
_entity_poly.pdbx_strand_id
1 'polypeptide(L)'
;MNDTTSVTVVNQSAHTDLIGVYVDAMAPAAGGCTPNGRVLETTITLAAGAKTTLSVPVIYSCLDPAAANDLSFIWVAVADHGADDLASCGVGNLQSVACFDALADDDQDPADNRATRNGPRVVAQ
;
A
#
# COMPACT_ATOMS: atom_id res chain seq x y z
N MET A 1 16.08 6.41 -8.12
CA MET A 1 15.27 6.14 -9.33
C MET A 1 13.87 6.65 -9.07
N ASN A 2 13.31 7.43 -10.00
CA ASN A 2 11.92 7.85 -9.92
C ASN A 2 11.06 6.84 -10.67
N ASP A 3 9.97 6.42 -10.06
CA ASP A 3 9.04 5.46 -10.63
C ASP A 3 7.60 5.89 -10.32
N THR A 4 6.63 5.26 -10.96
CA THR A 4 5.22 5.44 -10.67
C THR A 4 4.54 4.08 -10.63
N THR A 5 4.06 3.71 -9.45
CA THR A 5 3.22 2.53 -9.27
C THR A 5 1.75 2.94 -9.34
N SER A 6 0.86 2.02 -9.68
CA SER A 6 -0.58 2.29 -9.68
C SER A 6 -1.31 1.35 -8.72
N VAL A 7 -2.32 1.88 -8.05
CA VAL A 7 -3.24 1.13 -7.19
C VAL A 7 -4.64 1.31 -7.72
N THR A 8 -5.35 0.20 -7.94
CA THR A 8 -6.75 0.24 -8.35
C THR A 8 -7.61 -0.11 -7.15
N VAL A 9 -8.60 0.74 -6.87
CA VAL A 9 -9.56 0.56 -5.79
C VAL A 9 -10.95 0.44 -6.40
N VAL A 10 -11.73 -0.51 -5.89
CA VAL A 10 -13.09 -0.79 -6.35
C VAL A 10 -14.00 -0.71 -5.14
N ASN A 11 -15.08 0.05 -5.22
CA ASN A 11 -16.13 -0.03 -4.24
C ASN A 11 -17.07 -1.18 -4.60
N GLN A 12 -17.06 -2.25 -3.82
CA GLN A 12 -17.91 -3.42 -4.03
C GLN A 12 -19.23 -3.35 -3.25
N SER A 13 -19.45 -2.30 -2.47
CA SER A 13 -20.69 -2.11 -1.72
C SER A 13 -21.87 -1.73 -2.63
N ALA A 14 -23.07 -1.71 -2.05
CA ALA A 14 -24.29 -1.23 -2.68
C ALA A 14 -24.50 0.30 -2.53
N HIS A 15 -23.54 1.01 -1.94
CA HIS A 15 -23.63 2.42 -1.57
C HIS A 15 -22.46 3.24 -2.13
N THR A 16 -22.55 4.56 -1.99
CA THR A 16 -21.41 5.45 -2.24
C THR A 16 -20.66 5.61 -0.94
N ASP A 17 -19.37 5.28 -0.96
CA ASP A 17 -18.57 5.23 0.26
C ASP A 17 -17.33 6.12 0.14
N LEU A 18 -16.89 6.60 1.31
CA LEU A 18 -15.56 7.15 1.50
C LEU A 18 -14.61 5.99 1.78
N ILE A 19 -13.48 5.94 1.07
CA ILE A 19 -12.50 4.87 1.19
C ILE A 19 -11.14 5.50 1.45
N GLY A 20 -10.52 5.13 2.57
CA GLY A 20 -9.11 5.38 2.85
C GLY A 20 -8.24 4.48 1.96
N VAL A 21 -7.24 5.04 1.30
CA VAL A 21 -6.29 4.27 0.49
C VAL A 21 -4.90 4.54 1.00
N TYR A 22 -4.29 3.49 1.53
CA TYR A 22 -2.98 3.55 2.15
C TYR A 22 -2.03 2.61 1.46
N VAL A 23 -0.84 3.09 1.13
CA VAL A 23 0.18 2.29 0.45
C VAL A 23 1.51 2.46 1.14
N ASP A 24 2.09 1.34 1.52
CA ASP A 24 3.43 1.25 2.07
C ASP A 24 4.35 0.52 1.08
N ALA A 25 5.58 0.99 0.98
CA ALA A 25 6.66 0.32 0.30
C ALA A 25 7.72 -0.07 1.33
N MET A 26 8.02 -1.36 1.42
CA MET A 26 8.98 -1.92 2.35
C MET A 26 10.28 -2.23 1.61
N ALA A 27 11.36 -1.62 2.08
CA ALA A 27 12.68 -1.87 1.55
C ALA A 27 13.16 -3.28 1.89
N PRO A 28 14.03 -3.88 1.06
CA PRO A 28 14.79 -5.04 1.49
C PRO A 28 15.63 -4.69 2.74
N ALA A 29 15.83 -5.65 3.62
CA ALA A 29 16.54 -5.43 4.89
C ALA A 29 18.03 -5.07 4.70
N ALA A 30 18.63 -5.48 3.58
CA ALA A 30 20.01 -5.17 3.23
C ALA A 30 20.11 -3.87 2.41
N GLY A 31 21.30 -3.28 2.39
CA GLY A 31 21.62 -2.14 1.51
C GLY A 31 21.07 -0.77 1.92
N GLY A 32 20.36 -0.68 3.04
CA GLY A 32 19.86 0.60 3.58
C GLY A 32 18.96 1.33 2.58
N CYS A 33 18.04 0.59 1.95
CA CYS A 33 17.19 1.11 0.89
C CYS A 33 16.00 1.91 1.43
N THR A 34 15.52 2.87 0.62
CA THR A 34 14.32 3.66 0.85
C THR A 34 13.46 3.66 -0.42
N PRO A 35 12.12 3.84 -0.30
CA PRO A 35 11.35 4.06 0.93
C PRO A 35 11.20 2.79 1.78
N ASN A 36 10.94 2.97 3.08
CA ASN A 36 10.54 1.91 3.99
C ASN A 36 9.40 2.41 4.89
N GLY A 37 8.17 2.40 4.37
CA GLY A 37 6.99 2.98 5.01
C GLY A 37 5.99 3.56 4.00
N ARG A 38 5.18 4.51 4.47
CA ARG A 38 4.05 5.14 3.74
C ARG A 38 4.52 5.96 2.55
N VAL A 39 3.91 5.70 1.41
CA VAL A 39 4.17 6.35 0.12
C VAL A 39 2.90 6.91 -0.53
N LEU A 40 1.72 6.44 -0.13
CA LEU A 40 0.43 7.09 -0.43
C LEU A 40 -0.49 7.00 0.79
N GLU A 41 -1.08 8.13 1.17
CA GLU A 41 -2.20 8.20 2.10
C GLU A 41 -3.22 9.17 1.52
N THR A 42 -4.42 8.69 1.25
CA THR A 42 -5.47 9.53 0.69
C THR A 42 -6.85 8.96 0.99
N THR A 43 -7.88 9.74 0.71
CA THR A 43 -9.27 9.29 0.75
C THR A 43 -9.92 9.56 -0.60
N ILE A 44 -10.77 8.63 -1.03
CA ILE A 44 -11.53 8.73 -2.28
C ILE A 44 -13.00 8.45 -2.00
N THR A 45 -13.89 9.10 -2.74
CA THR A 45 -15.32 8.76 -2.70
C THR A 45 -15.68 8.01 -3.97
N LEU A 46 -16.19 6.79 -3.85
CA LEU A 46 -16.57 5.95 -4.97
C LEU A 46 -18.04 5.56 -4.87
N ALA A 47 -18.79 5.76 -5.95
CA ALA A 47 -20.14 5.22 -6.07
C ALA A 47 -20.14 3.69 -6.06
N ALA A 48 -21.29 3.08 -5.78
CA ALA A 48 -21.47 1.63 -5.77
C ALA A 48 -20.97 0.99 -7.09
N GLY A 49 -20.11 -0.02 -6.98
CA GLY A 49 -19.50 -0.72 -8.11
C GLY A 49 -18.46 0.08 -8.90
N ALA A 50 -18.20 1.34 -8.55
CA ALA A 50 -17.24 2.17 -9.25
C ALA A 50 -15.80 1.78 -8.89
N LYS A 51 -14.88 2.10 -9.79
CA LYS A 51 -13.44 1.90 -9.59
C LYS A 51 -12.66 3.14 -9.98
N THR A 52 -11.52 3.33 -9.33
CA THR A 52 -10.53 4.33 -9.72
C THR A 52 -9.12 3.75 -9.65
N THR A 53 -8.21 4.36 -10.37
CA THR A 53 -6.78 4.03 -10.32
C THR A 53 -6.01 5.25 -9.88
N LEU A 54 -5.25 5.10 -8.80
CA LEU A 54 -4.39 6.12 -8.21
C LEU A 54 -2.95 5.87 -8.64
N SER A 55 -2.28 6.95 -9.06
CA SER A 55 -0.85 6.93 -9.35
C SER A 55 -0.06 7.28 -8.09
N VAL A 56 0.90 6.44 -7.74
CA VAL A 56 1.78 6.59 -6.58
C VAL A 56 3.19 6.90 -7.10
N PRO A 57 3.64 8.17 -7.06
CA PRO A 57 5.02 8.52 -7.39
C PRO A 57 5.94 8.05 -6.27
N VAL A 58 7.06 7.40 -6.64
CA VAL A 58 7.99 6.81 -5.67
C VAL A 58 9.42 7.13 -6.07
N ILE A 59 10.24 7.43 -5.07
CA ILE A 59 11.67 7.65 -5.26
C ILE A 59 12.42 6.58 -4.48
N TYR A 60 13.07 5.68 -5.21
CA TYR A 60 13.89 4.63 -4.64
C TYR A 60 15.35 5.05 -4.52
N SER A 61 15.99 4.71 -3.42
CA SER A 61 17.44 4.86 -3.22
C SER A 61 17.96 3.75 -2.32
N CYS A 62 19.26 3.42 -2.43
CA CYS A 62 19.95 2.50 -1.53
C CYS A 62 21.32 3.06 -1.19
N LEU A 63 21.74 2.94 0.07
CA LEU A 63 23.06 3.35 0.52
C LEU A 63 24.14 2.38 0.01
N ASP A 64 23.84 1.09 0.01
CA ASP A 64 24.69 0.03 -0.52
C ASP A 64 23.85 -0.89 -1.44
N PRO A 65 23.72 -0.53 -2.73
CA PRO A 65 23.00 -1.34 -3.71
C PRO A 65 23.59 -2.75 -3.89
N ALA A 66 24.90 -2.93 -3.67
CA ALA A 66 25.56 -4.23 -3.83
C ALA A 66 25.10 -5.22 -2.76
N ALA A 67 24.95 -4.76 -1.51
CA ALA A 67 24.40 -5.59 -0.43
C ALA A 67 22.92 -5.96 -0.64
N ALA A 68 22.17 -5.18 -1.42
CA ALA A 68 20.77 -5.44 -1.73
C ALA A 68 20.53 -6.02 -3.13
N ASN A 69 21.59 -6.36 -3.87
CA ASN A 69 21.46 -6.78 -5.27
C ASN A 69 20.50 -7.97 -5.42
N ASP A 70 19.65 -7.90 -6.45
CA ASP A 70 18.58 -8.86 -6.76
C ASP A 70 17.44 -8.97 -5.72
N LEU A 71 17.53 -8.28 -4.57
CA LEU A 71 16.43 -8.18 -3.62
C LEU A 71 15.35 -7.23 -4.14
N SER A 72 14.10 -7.48 -3.75
CA SER A 72 12.94 -6.69 -4.17
C SER A 72 12.39 -5.86 -3.01
N PHE A 73 11.84 -4.69 -3.34
CA PHE A 73 10.90 -4.02 -2.45
C PHE A 73 9.61 -4.82 -2.36
N ILE A 74 8.84 -4.63 -1.29
CA ILE A 74 7.48 -5.17 -1.13
C ILE A 74 6.50 -4.00 -1.09
N TRP A 75 5.44 -4.09 -1.87
CA TRP A 75 4.33 -3.14 -1.88
C TRP A 75 3.15 -3.74 -1.14
N VAL A 76 2.55 -2.93 -0.26
CA VAL A 76 1.32 -3.26 0.44
C VAL A 76 0.37 -2.09 0.24
N ALA A 77 -0.81 -2.37 -0.31
CA ALA A 77 -1.88 -1.40 -0.43
C ALA A 77 -3.09 -1.91 0.35
N VAL A 78 -3.79 -1.00 1.04
CA VAL A 78 -5.06 -1.30 1.70
C VAL A 78 -6.16 -0.33 1.27
N ALA A 79 -7.39 -0.83 1.26
CA ALA A 79 -8.61 -0.06 1.16
C ALA A 79 -9.34 -0.15 2.51
N ASP A 80 -9.55 1.01 3.12
CA ASP A 80 -10.21 1.22 4.42
C ASP A 80 -11.60 1.77 4.13
N HIS A 81 -12.63 0.97 4.38
CA HIS A 81 -14.01 1.39 4.17
C HIS A 81 -14.43 2.32 5.31
N GLY A 82 -14.80 3.57 5.01
CA GLY A 82 -15.10 4.57 6.04
C GLY A 82 -13.94 5.53 6.31
N ALA A 83 -12.70 5.10 6.06
CA ALA A 83 -11.47 5.87 6.25
C ALA A 83 -11.19 6.21 7.74
N ASP A 84 -11.59 5.34 8.65
CA ASP A 84 -11.50 5.50 10.11
C ASP A 84 -10.50 4.56 10.78
N ASP A 85 -9.85 3.67 10.02
CA ASP A 85 -8.87 2.72 10.54
C ASP A 85 -7.41 3.16 10.45
N LEU A 86 -7.15 4.41 10.02
CA LEU A 86 -5.79 4.93 9.88
C LEU A 86 -4.92 4.74 11.13
N ALA A 87 -5.50 4.81 12.33
CA ALA A 87 -4.78 4.60 13.58
C ALA A 87 -4.27 3.15 13.73
N SER A 88 -5.09 2.17 13.36
CA SER A 88 -4.74 0.73 13.34
C SER A 88 -3.81 0.40 12.17
N CYS A 89 -4.02 1.07 11.03
CA CYS A 89 -3.25 0.96 9.80
C CYS A 89 -2.16 2.04 9.67
N GLY A 90 -1.43 2.30 10.76
CA GLY A 90 -0.35 3.28 10.79
C GLY A 90 0.80 2.96 9.82
N VAL A 91 1.68 3.95 9.61
CA VAL A 91 2.84 3.84 8.72
C VAL A 91 3.71 2.61 9.03
N GLY A 92 3.93 1.75 8.04
CA GLY A 92 4.72 0.53 8.16
C GLY A 92 3.94 -0.67 8.73
N ASN A 93 2.68 -0.48 9.13
CA ASN A 93 1.89 -1.49 9.85
C ASN A 93 0.72 -2.05 9.03
N LEU A 94 0.68 -1.83 7.72
CA LEU A 94 -0.40 -2.36 6.85
C LEU A 94 -0.49 -3.90 6.82
N GLN A 95 0.57 -4.60 7.22
CA GLN A 95 0.57 -6.07 7.36
C GLN A 95 0.28 -6.54 8.79
N SER A 96 0.10 -5.63 9.74
CA SER A 96 -0.17 -6.00 11.13
C SER A 96 -1.54 -6.67 11.26
N VAL A 97 -1.67 -7.50 12.30
CA VAL A 97 -2.96 -8.11 12.67
C VAL A 97 -3.96 -7.02 13.09
N ALA A 98 -3.51 -5.97 13.79
CA ALA A 98 -4.36 -4.86 14.19
C ALA A 98 -4.97 -4.13 12.99
N CYS A 99 -4.19 -3.84 11.94
CA CYS A 99 -4.72 -3.25 10.71
C CYS A 99 -5.63 -4.23 9.96
N PHE A 100 -5.30 -5.53 9.93
CA PHE A 100 -6.17 -6.51 9.30
C PHE A 100 -7.54 -6.61 9.97
N ASP A 101 -7.56 -6.70 11.31
CA ASP A 101 -8.80 -6.85 12.08
C ASP A 101 -9.67 -5.60 12.01
N ALA A 102 -9.05 -4.42 12.00
CA ALA A 102 -9.73 -3.14 11.82
C ALA A 102 -10.40 -3.07 10.44
N LEU A 103 -9.63 -3.25 9.36
CA LEU A 103 -10.20 -3.21 8.00
C LEU A 103 -11.31 -4.24 7.78
N ALA A 104 -11.28 -5.37 8.50
CA ALA A 104 -12.24 -6.46 8.37
C ALA A 104 -13.52 -6.25 9.19
N ASP A 105 -13.59 -5.27 10.09
CA ASP A 105 -14.79 -5.02 10.89
C ASP A 105 -15.80 -4.11 10.16
N ASP A 106 -15.31 -3.24 9.28
CA ASP A 106 -16.12 -2.37 8.42
C ASP A 106 -16.64 -3.05 7.15
N ASP A 107 -16.08 -4.20 6.81
CA ASP A 107 -16.47 -4.95 5.62
C ASP A 107 -17.06 -6.33 5.94
N GLN A 108 -17.91 -6.81 5.04
CA GLN A 108 -18.47 -8.17 5.15
C GLN A 108 -17.66 -9.20 4.35
N ASP A 109 -16.56 -8.77 3.71
CA ASP A 109 -15.69 -9.59 2.87
C ASP A 109 -14.23 -9.08 2.85
N PRO A 110 -13.41 -9.39 3.88
CA PRO A 110 -12.05 -8.84 4.05
C PRO A 110 -11.02 -9.39 3.06
N ALA A 111 -11.45 -10.19 2.08
CA ALA A 111 -10.56 -10.92 1.19
C ALA A 111 -9.70 -10.00 0.31
N ASP A 112 -10.16 -8.79 0.01
CA ASP A 112 -9.49 -7.87 -0.91
C ASP A 112 -9.22 -6.46 -0.37
N ASN A 113 -9.44 -6.21 0.93
CA ASN A 113 -9.03 -4.98 1.60
C ASN A 113 -7.52 -4.76 1.61
N ARG A 114 -6.73 -5.81 1.35
CA ARG A 114 -5.28 -5.72 1.29
C ARG A 114 -4.70 -6.46 0.10
N ALA A 115 -3.84 -5.76 -0.64
CA ALA A 115 -3.04 -6.33 -1.71
C ALA A 115 -1.54 -6.24 -1.38
N THR A 116 -0.81 -7.34 -1.58
CA THR A 116 0.65 -7.38 -1.47
C THR A 116 1.29 -7.86 -2.77
N ARG A 117 2.35 -7.18 -3.21
CA ARG A 117 3.09 -7.47 -4.44
C ARG A 117 4.57 -7.19 -4.28
N ASN A 118 5.39 -7.89 -5.07
CA ASN A 118 6.79 -7.51 -5.23
C ASN A 118 6.90 -6.22 -6.03
N GLY A 119 7.72 -5.29 -5.55
CA GLY A 119 8.10 -4.08 -6.24
C GLY A 119 9.34 -4.24 -7.11
N PRO A 120 9.95 -3.12 -7.50
CA PRO A 120 11.21 -3.12 -8.22
C PRO A 120 12.31 -3.89 -7.50
N ARG A 121 13.20 -4.50 -8.29
CA ARG A 121 14.43 -5.12 -7.80
C ARG A 121 15.55 -4.10 -7.75
N VAL A 122 16.38 -4.20 -6.72
CA VAL A 122 17.64 -3.47 -6.66
C VAL A 122 18.62 -4.14 -7.62
N VAL A 123 19.24 -3.32 -8.47
CA VAL A 123 20.31 -3.74 -9.39
C VAL A 123 21.55 -2.95 -9.03
N ALA A 124 22.58 -3.64 -8.54
CA ALA A 124 23.89 -3.05 -8.31
C ALA A 124 24.59 -2.81 -9.65
N GLN A 125 25.23 -1.65 -9.80
CA GLN A 125 26.07 -1.30 -10.93
C GLN A 125 27.53 -1.68 -10.66
#